data_AF-A0A377K563-F1
#
_entry.id   AF-A0A377K563-F1
#
_cell.length_a   1.000
_cell.length_b   1.000
_cell.length_c   1.000
_cell.angle_alpha   90.00
_cell.angle_beta   90.00
_cell.angle_gamma   90.00
#
_symmetry.space_group_name_H-M   'P 1'
#
loop_
_entity.id
_entity.type
_entity.pdbx_description
1 polymer ?
#
loop_
_entity_poly.entity_id
_entity_poly.type
_entity_poly.pdbx_seq_one_letter_code
_entity_poly.pdbx_strand_id
1 'polypeptide(L)'
;MTKDVALMFPGSGSQYVGMARWLYERYPQVRTLFDEASQITERDMAALCLSGTLVQLAEPTAMALAIYTTSVAHFVAWQQFLAQNRCPCQPTLYVGS
;
A
#
# COMPACT_ATOMS: atom_id res chain seq x y z
N MET A 1 -15.91 -24.89 3.95
CA MET A 1 -14.53 -24.73 3.45
C MET A 1 -14.13 -23.28 3.65
N THR A 2 -13.16 -23.02 4.51
CA THR A 2 -12.38 -21.77 4.44
C THR A 2 -11.63 -21.82 3.12
N LYS A 3 -11.84 -20.83 2.23
CA LYS A 3 -11.05 -20.72 1.01
C LYS A 3 -9.66 -20.25 1.41
N ASP A 4 -8.63 -20.96 0.95
CA ASP A 4 -7.25 -20.52 1.14
C ASP A 4 -7.01 -19.22 0.37
N VAL A 5 -6.41 -18.24 1.04
CA VAL A 5 -6.09 -16.93 0.47
C VAL A 5 -4.58 -16.77 0.45
N ALA A 6 -4.02 -16.45 -0.72
CA ALA A 6 -2.63 -16.05 -0.87
C ALA A 6 -2.58 -14.55 -1.20
N LEU A 7 -1.69 -13.81 -0.53
CA LEU A 7 -1.43 -12.41 -0.85
C LEU A 7 -0.16 -12.29 -1.68
N MET A 8 -0.23 -11.48 -2.74
CA MET A 8 0.88 -11.21 -3.64
C MET A 8 1.17 -9.70 -3.64
N PHE A 9 2.42 -9.34 -3.38
CA PHE A 9 2.88 -7.97 -3.37
C PHE A 9 3.76 -7.70 -4.60
N PRO A 10 3.44 -6.68 -5.40
CA PRO A 10 4.17 -6.39 -6.62
C PRO A 10 5.52 -5.74 -6.35
N GLY A 11 6.45 -5.91 -7.30
CA GLY A 11 7.81 -5.34 -7.27
C GLY A 11 7.97 -4.16 -8.23
N SER A 12 9.22 -3.87 -8.58
CA SER A 12 9.59 -2.74 -9.45
C SER A 12 8.86 -2.79 -10.81
N GLY A 13 8.47 -1.62 -11.32
CA GLY A 13 7.68 -1.48 -12.54
C GLY A 13 6.16 -1.43 -12.31
N SER A 14 5.69 -1.68 -11.09
CA SER A 14 4.27 -1.55 -10.72
C SER A 14 3.84 -0.15 -10.26
N GLN A 15 4.79 0.79 -10.14
CA GLN A 15 4.53 2.14 -9.67
C GLN A 15 3.79 2.99 -10.72
N TYR A 16 2.84 3.80 -10.26
CA TYR A 16 2.13 4.78 -11.08
C TYR A 16 1.66 5.97 -10.25
N VAL A 17 1.48 7.14 -10.87
CA VAL A 17 0.98 8.33 -10.20
C VAL A 17 -0.49 8.15 -9.81
N GLY A 18 -0.83 8.45 -8.56
CA GLY A 18 -2.16 8.23 -8.01
C GLY A 18 -2.36 6.86 -7.38
N MET A 19 -1.30 6.07 -7.21
CA MET A 19 -1.38 4.79 -6.50
C MET A 19 -1.87 5.00 -5.06
N ALA A 20 -2.67 4.04 -4.56
CA ALA A 20 -3.35 4.11 -3.26
C ALA A 20 -4.36 5.26 -3.05
N ARG A 21 -4.64 6.13 -4.04
CA ARG A 21 -5.55 7.29 -3.88
C ARG A 21 -6.91 6.91 -3.30
N TRP A 22 -7.57 5.92 -3.88
CA TRP A 22 -8.87 5.47 -3.41
C TRP A 22 -8.84 4.96 -1.96
N LEU A 23 -7.75 4.28 -1.57
CA LEU A 23 -7.56 3.81 -0.21
C LEU A 23 -7.31 4.95 0.76
N TYR A 24 -6.45 5.90 0.39
CA TYR A 24 -6.10 7.07 1.18
C TYR A 24 -7.32 7.96 1.46
N GLU A 25 -8.21 8.10 0.49
CA GLU A 25 -9.46 8.87 0.64
C GLU A 25 -10.47 8.15 1.55
N ARG A 26 -10.59 6.82 1.42
CA ARG A 26 -11.63 6.02 2.09
C ARG A 26 -11.27 5.54 3.50
N TYR A 27 -10.01 5.22 3.76
CA TYR A 27 -9.58 4.57 5.00
C TYR A 27 -8.68 5.49 5.83
N PRO A 28 -9.14 6.01 6.98
CA PRO A 28 -8.34 6.88 7.84
C PRO A 28 -7.01 6.26 8.28
N GLN A 29 -6.97 4.95 8.53
CA GLN A 29 -5.73 4.24 8.89
C GLN A 29 -4.69 4.26 7.76
N VAL A 30 -5.12 4.31 6.50
CA VAL A 30 -4.19 4.46 5.38
C VAL A 30 -3.55 5.83 5.40
N ARG A 31 -4.27 6.89 5.77
CA ARG A 31 -3.67 8.24 5.93
C ARG A 31 -2.62 8.25 7.03
N THR A 32 -2.95 7.71 8.20
CA THR A 32 -2.00 7.57 9.32
C THR A 32 -0.76 6.79 8.91
N LEU A 33 -0.92 5.70 8.16
CA LEU A 33 0.20 4.91 7.65
C LEU A 33 1.11 5.72 6.71
N PHE A 34 0.53 6.53 5.83
CA PHE A 34 1.29 7.40 4.94
C PHE A 34 2.01 8.52 5.71
N ASP A 35 1.40 9.05 6.77
CA ASP A 35 2.03 10.04 7.65
C ASP A 35 3.23 9.41 8.40
N GLU A 36 3.07 8.21 8.96
CA GLU A 36 4.14 7.44 9.61
C GLU A 36 5.27 7.12 8.63
N ALA A 37 4.94 6.63 7.43
CA ALA A 37 5.92 6.37 6.38
C ALA A 37 6.68 7.64 6.00
N SER A 38 5.99 8.79 5.96
CA SER A 38 6.62 10.06 5.63
C SER A 38 7.60 10.53 6.71
N GLN A 39 7.26 10.30 7.98
CA GLN A 39 8.17 10.60 9.10
C GLN A 39 9.41 9.71 9.09
N ILE A 40 9.25 8.41 8.85
CA ILE A 40 10.36 7.44 8.85
C ILE A 40 11.31 7.66 7.68
N THR A 41 10.76 7.99 6.52
CA THR A 41 11.55 8.15 5.28
C THR A 41 12.04 9.58 5.05
N GLU A 42 11.64 10.52 5.92
CA GLU A 42 11.91 11.96 5.78
C GLU A 42 11.49 12.51 4.40
N ARG A 43 10.41 11.96 3.85
CA ARG A 43 9.88 12.27 2.51
C ARG A 43 8.37 12.24 2.54
N ASP A 44 7.71 13.21 1.91
CA ASP A 44 6.25 13.19 1.81
C ASP A 44 5.78 12.05 0.88
N MET A 45 5.42 10.93 1.48
CA MET A 45 5.00 9.73 0.77
C MET A 45 3.63 9.90 0.14
N ALA A 46 2.74 10.70 0.73
CA ALA A 46 1.43 10.98 0.16
C ALA A 46 1.59 11.83 -1.11
N ALA A 47 2.38 12.90 -1.06
CA ALA A 47 2.67 13.70 -2.23
C ALA A 47 3.36 12.87 -3.33
N LEU A 48 4.35 12.05 -2.98
CA LEU A 48 5.07 11.18 -3.93
C LEU A 48 4.11 10.23 -4.66
N CYS A 49 3.28 9.49 -3.92
CA CYS A 49 2.42 8.45 -4.49
C CYS A 49 1.17 9.01 -5.18
N LEU A 50 0.55 10.07 -4.62
CA LEU A 50 -0.76 10.54 -5.07
C LEU A 50 -0.66 11.56 -6.21
N SER A 51 0.28 12.50 -6.13
CA SER A 51 0.37 13.65 -7.04
C SER A 51 1.78 13.93 -7.56
N GLY A 52 2.74 13.06 -7.28
CA GLY A 52 4.10 13.17 -7.78
C GLY A 52 4.18 12.95 -9.30
N THR A 53 5.41 12.93 -9.79
CA THR A 53 5.70 12.69 -11.22
C THR A 53 6.23 11.28 -11.44
N LEU A 54 6.07 10.75 -12.66
CA LEU A 54 6.69 9.49 -13.04
C LEU A 54 8.22 9.52 -12.93
N VAL A 55 8.85 10.68 -13.14
CA VAL A 55 10.30 10.84 -12.98
C VAL A 55 10.73 10.66 -11.53
N GLN A 56 10.00 11.27 -10.58
CA GLN A 56 10.25 11.06 -9.14
C GLN A 56 10.01 9.61 -8.75
N LEU A 57 8.95 8.98 -9.27
CA LEU A 57 8.63 7.57 -9.01
C LEU A 57 9.58 6.59 -9.70
N ALA A 58 10.37 7.01 -10.68
CA ALA A 58 11.38 6.18 -11.33
C ALA A 58 12.72 6.18 -10.58
N GLU A 59 12.91 7.10 -9.63
CA GLU A 59 14.08 7.09 -8.74
C GLU A 59 14.06 5.79 -7.90
N PRO A 60 15.14 4.98 -7.88
CA PRO A 60 15.11 3.64 -7.29
C PRO A 60 14.60 3.57 -5.85
N THR A 61 15.04 4.49 -4.99
CA THR A 61 14.61 4.55 -3.59
C THR A 61 13.16 5.02 -3.48
N ALA A 62 12.76 6.07 -4.20
CA ALA A 62 11.38 6.52 -4.28
C ALA A 62 10.44 5.41 -4.73
N MET A 63 10.80 4.69 -5.79
CA MET A 63 10.05 3.58 -6.35
C MET A 63 9.83 2.49 -5.30
N ALA A 64 10.90 2.01 -4.67
CA ALA A 64 10.83 0.94 -3.68
C ALA A 64 9.97 1.34 -2.48
N LEU A 65 10.15 2.57 -1.97
CA LEU A 65 9.36 3.10 -0.87
C LEU A 65 7.89 3.25 -1.26
N ALA A 66 7.59 3.81 -2.44
CA ALA A 66 6.22 4.03 -2.89
C ALA A 66 5.46 2.71 -3.11
N ILE A 67 6.10 1.70 -3.70
CA ILE A 67 5.53 0.36 -3.89
C ILE A 67 5.29 -0.31 -2.52
N TYR A 68 6.26 -0.22 -1.61
CA TYR A 68 6.14 -0.79 -0.28
C TYR A 68 4.99 -0.13 0.52
N THR A 69 4.99 1.19 0.63
CA THR A 69 3.94 1.93 1.35
C THR A 69 2.56 1.64 0.76
N THR A 70 2.44 1.59 -0.57
CA THR A 70 1.18 1.24 -1.25
C THR A 70 0.76 -0.20 -0.97
N SER A 71 1.70 -1.14 -0.96
CA SER A 71 1.43 -2.56 -0.65
C SER A 71 0.89 -2.73 0.77
N VAL A 72 1.52 -2.08 1.75
CA VAL A 72 1.05 -2.12 3.14
C VAL A 72 -0.31 -1.42 3.28
N ALA A 73 -0.54 -0.31 2.57
CA ALA A 73 -1.84 0.36 2.55
C ALA A 73 -2.98 -0.56 2.07
N HIS A 74 -2.75 -1.34 1.00
CA HIS A 74 -3.73 -2.34 0.53
C HIS A 74 -3.98 -3.42 1.57
N PHE A 75 -2.93 -3.91 2.23
CA PHE A 75 -3.05 -4.92 3.27
C PHE A 75 -3.86 -4.42 4.48
N VAL A 76 -3.54 -3.23 4.98
CA VAL A 76 -4.27 -2.62 6.12
C VAL A 76 -5.73 -2.39 5.76
N ALA A 77 -6.03 -1.83 4.59
CA ALA A 77 -7.40 -1.63 4.14
C ALA A 77 -8.16 -2.95 3.98
N TRP A 78 -7.49 -4.01 3.51
CA TRP A 78 -8.06 -5.35 3.42
C TRP A 78 -8.40 -5.92 4.81
N GLN A 79 -7.48 -5.81 5.78
CA GLN A 79 -7.73 -6.23 7.16
C GLN A 79 -8.93 -5.49 7.77
N GLN A 80 -9.04 -4.18 7.55
CA GLN A 80 -10.18 -3.38 7.99
C GLN A 80 -11.49 -3.85 7.33
N PHE A 81 -11.47 -4.10 6.03
CA PHE A 81 -12.63 -4.60 5.30
C PHE A 81 -13.11 -5.94 5.87
N LEU A 82 -12.21 -6.87 6.15
CA LEU A 82 -12.57 -8.17 6.74
C LEU A 82 -13.18 -8.03 8.13
N ALA A 83 -12.61 -7.17 8.97
CA ALA A 83 -13.12 -6.90 10.31
C ALA A 83 -14.56 -6.33 10.26
N GLN A 84 -14.84 -5.42 9.31
CA GLN A 84 -16.17 -4.83 9.12
C GLN A 84 -17.20 -5.85 8.61
N ASN A 85 -16.79 -6.78 7.73
CA ASN A 85 -17.68 -7.75 7.09
C ASN A 85 -17.76 -9.10 7.82
N ARG A 86 -17.14 -9.22 9.01
CA ARG A 86 -17.10 -10.45 9.83
C ARG A 86 -16.65 -11.69 9.03
N CYS A 87 -15.66 -11.50 8.15
CA CYS A 87 -15.11 -12.59 7.34
C CYS A 87 -13.74 -13.02 7.90
N PRO A 88 -13.62 -14.21 8.54
CA PRO A 88 -12.39 -14.63 9.21
C PRO A 88 -11.38 -15.29 8.24
N CYS A 89 -11.19 -14.75 7.04
CA CYS A 89 -10.16 -15.29 6.15
C CYS A 89 -8.78 -14.77 6.55
N GLN A 90 -7.92 -15.68 7.00
CA GLN A 90 -6.50 -15.40 7.21
C GLN A 90 -5.72 -15.89 6.00
N PRO A 91 -4.76 -15.10 5.48
CA PRO A 91 -3.89 -15.58 4.42
C PRO A 91 -3.06 -16.75 4.93
N THR A 92 -2.96 -17.80 4.12
CA THR A 92 -2.09 -18.95 4.38
C THR A 92 -0.72 -18.78 3.74
N LEU A 93 -0.57 -17.82 2.81
CA LEU A 93 0.66 -17.55 2.08
C LEU A 93 0.81 -16.06 1.76
N TYR A 94 2.04 -15.55 1.85
CA TYR A 94 2.44 -14.21 1.44
C TYR A 94 3.62 -14.33 0.47
N VAL A 95 3.54 -13.68 -0.70
CA VAL A 95 4.57 -13.73 -1.74
C VAL A 95 4.90 -12.30 -2.18
N GLY A 96 6.19 -11.99 -2.30
CA GLY A 96 6.68 -10.74 -2.87
C GLY A 96 7.71 -11.03 -3.97
N SER A 97 7.89 -10.07 -4.88
CA SER A 97 8.87 -10.11 -5.97
C SER A 97 10.04 -9.16 -5.72
#